data_AF-A0A2B7ZWM2-F1
#
_entry.id   AF-A0A2B7ZWM2-F1
#
_cell.length_a   1.000
_cell.length_b   1.000
_cell.length_c   1.000
_cell.angle_alpha   90.00
_cell.angle_beta   90.00
_cell.angle_gamma   90.00
#
_symmetry.space_group_name_H-M   'P 1'
#
loop_
_entity.id
_entity.type
_entity.pdbx_description
1 polymer ?
#
loop_
_entity_poly.entity_id
_entity_poly.type
_entity_poly.pdbx_seq_one_letter_code
_entity_poly.pdbx_strand_id
1 'polypeptide(L)'
;REDWWREQCKELEEMDKRGRSDLMYARVKEVTVNHRRNCKSNAIKDKDGTLLTEPEEIQRRWQEYTETLYDKDGKPKLEDMEVEEENEV
;
A
#
# COMPACT_ATOMS: atom_id res chain seq x y z
N ARG A 1 -13.38 12.84 15.59
CA ARG A 1 -12.87 12.74 14.18
C ARG A 1 -13.67 13.66 13.27
N GLU A 2 -15.00 13.67 13.38
CA GLU A 2 -15.85 14.59 12.61
C GLU A 2 -15.64 16.06 12.97
N ASP A 3 -15.41 16.37 14.25
CA ASP A 3 -15.20 17.75 14.71
C ASP A 3 -13.97 18.40 14.06
N TRP A 4 -12.90 17.62 13.83
CA TRP A 4 -11.72 18.09 13.13
C TRP A 4 -12.03 18.47 11.68
N TRP A 5 -12.80 17.65 10.97
CA TRP A 5 -13.20 17.95 9.60
C TRP A 5 -14.13 19.16 9.52
N ARG A 6 -15.02 19.34 10.50
CA ARG A 6 -15.87 20.54 10.59
C ARG A 6 -15.05 21.82 10.75
N GLU A 7 -14.02 21.80 11.59
CA GLU A 7 -13.13 22.95 11.76
C GLU A 7 -12.35 23.26 10.47
N GLN A 8 -11.85 22.23 9.79
CA GLN A 8 -11.13 22.39 8.51
C GLN A 8 -12.03 22.96 7.40
N CYS A 9 -13.28 22.50 7.29
CA CYS A 9 -14.24 23.05 6.33
C CYS A 9 -14.56 24.52 6.63
N LYS A 10 -14.77 24.85 7.91
CA LYS A 10 -15.07 26.23 8.34
C LYS A 10 -13.93 27.19 8.02
N GLU A 11 -12.69 26.75 8.21
CA GLU A 11 -11.49 27.54 7.86
C GLU A 11 -11.38 27.80 6.36
N LEU A 12 -11.67 26.78 5.52
CA LEU A 12 -11.68 26.92 4.06
C LEU A 12 -12.77 27.86 3.56
N GLU A 13 -13.98 27.76 4.11
CA GLU A 13 -15.10 28.65 3.78
C GLU A 13 -14.80 30.12 4.12
N GLU A 14 -14.10 30.36 5.23
CA GLU A 14 -13.70 31.71 5.64
C GLU A 14 -12.60 32.28 4.72
N MET A 15 -11.65 31.46 4.27
CA MET A 15 -10.64 31.87 3.30
C MET A 15 -11.26 32.21 1.93
N ASP A 16 -12.26 31.44 1.50
CA ASP A 16 -13.02 31.68 0.27
C ASP A 16 -13.78 33.01 0.34
N LYS A 17 -14.51 33.27 1.43
CA LYS A 17 -15.20 34.55 1.69
C LYS A 17 -14.27 35.76 1.68
N ARG A 18 -13.03 35.58 2.14
CA ARG A 18 -12.00 36.63 2.17
C ARG A 18 -11.27 36.80 0.84
N GLY A 19 -11.62 36.02 -0.19
CA GLY A 19 -10.97 36.06 -1.51
C GLY A 19 -9.54 35.53 -1.51
N ARG A 20 -9.15 34.76 -0.48
CA ARG A 20 -7.83 34.14 -0.35
C ARG A 20 -7.83 32.74 -0.97
N SER A 21 -8.21 32.67 -2.25
CA SER A 21 -8.28 31.41 -2.99
C SER A 21 -6.90 30.73 -3.05
N ASP A 22 -5.81 31.50 -3.07
CA ASP A 22 -4.43 31.01 -3.00
C ASP A 22 -4.16 30.14 -1.75
N LEU A 23 -4.52 30.66 -0.57
CA LEU A 23 -4.37 29.95 0.70
C LEU A 23 -5.35 28.79 0.82
N MET A 24 -6.58 28.97 0.33
CA MET A 24 -7.61 27.95 0.31
C MET A 24 -7.14 26.71 -0.48
N TYR A 25 -6.64 26.89 -1.70
CA TYR A 25 -6.09 25.79 -2.50
C TYR A 25 -4.84 25.15 -1.86
N ALA A 26 -3.97 25.94 -1.24
CA ALA A 26 -2.81 25.42 -0.51
C ALA A 26 -3.23 24.53 0.67
N ARG A 27 -4.25 24.95 1.43
CA ARG A 27 -4.77 24.19 2.59
C ARG A 27 -5.47 22.90 2.17
N VAL A 28 -6.28 22.92 1.11
CA VAL A 28 -6.90 21.72 0.54
C VAL A 28 -5.83 20.70 0.11
N LYS A 29 -4.76 21.19 -0.55
CA LYS A 29 -3.65 20.35 -0.97
C LYS A 29 -2.94 19.73 0.23
N GLU A 30 -2.67 20.51 1.28
CA GLU A 30 -2.04 20.02 2.51
C GLU A 30 -2.86 18.91 3.16
N VAL A 31 -4.16 19.14 3.40
CA VAL A 31 -5.05 18.18 4.07
C VAL A 31 -5.19 16.89 3.25
N THR A 32 -5.34 17.01 1.93
CA THR A 32 -5.50 15.86 1.03
C THR A 32 -4.21 15.06 0.85
N VAL A 33 -3.07 15.73 0.70
CA VAL A 33 -1.77 15.08 0.52
C VAL A 33 -1.31 14.42 1.83
N ASN A 34 -1.50 15.08 2.98
CA ASN A 34 -1.18 14.49 4.27
C ASN A 34 -2.07 13.28 4.57
N HIS A 35 -3.35 13.31 4.19
CA HIS A 35 -4.21 12.15 4.28
C HIS A 35 -3.71 10.97 3.42
N ARG A 36 -3.27 11.23 2.18
CA ARG A 36 -2.65 10.18 1.33
C ARG A 36 -1.34 9.64 1.90
N ARG A 37 -0.47 10.49 2.46
CA ARG A 37 0.84 10.08 3.00
C ARG A 37 0.73 9.28 4.30
N ASN A 38 -0.27 9.61 5.13
CA ASN A 38 -0.55 8.87 6.36
C ASN A 38 -1.31 7.56 6.08
N CYS A 39 -1.83 7.37 4.88
CA CYS A 39 -2.25 6.07 4.38
C CYS A 39 -1.02 5.24 3.95
N LYS A 40 -0.12 4.96 4.90
CA LYS A 40 0.77 3.80 4.74
C LYS A 40 -0.09 2.57 4.93
N SER A 41 -0.78 2.20 3.85
CA SER A 41 -1.48 0.93 3.79
C SER A 41 -0.43 -0.17 3.76
N ASN A 42 0.04 -0.58 4.94
CA ASN A 42 0.71 -1.86 5.11
C ASN A 42 -0.27 -3.03 4.89
N ALA A 43 -1.48 -2.75 4.40
CA ALA A 43 -2.47 -3.77 4.18
C ALA A 43 -2.10 -4.67 2.99
N ILE A 44 -2.13 -5.97 3.22
CA ILE A 44 -1.83 -6.99 2.22
C ILE A 44 -3.09 -7.80 1.96
N LYS A 45 -3.32 -8.21 0.72
CA LYS A 45 -4.43 -9.11 0.41
C LYS A 45 -4.06 -10.57 0.71
N ASP A 46 -4.95 -11.26 1.39
CA ASP A 46 -4.84 -12.70 1.59
C ASP A 46 -5.16 -13.49 0.30
N LYS A 47 -4.94 -14.81 0.31
CA LYS A 47 -5.25 -15.74 -0.78
C LYS A 47 -6.72 -15.66 -1.20
N ASP A 48 -7.62 -15.44 -0.25
CA ASP A 48 -9.07 -15.26 -0.50
C ASP A 48 -9.47 -13.81 -0.87
N GLY A 49 -8.49 -12.89 -0.98
CA GLY A 49 -8.72 -11.50 -1.38
C GLY A 49 -9.09 -10.54 -0.25
N THR A 50 -9.16 -11.02 1.00
CA THR A 50 -9.40 -10.21 2.20
C THR A 50 -8.23 -9.28 2.50
N LEU A 51 -8.50 -8.04 2.91
CA LEU A 51 -7.47 -7.08 3.27
C LEU A 51 -6.99 -7.32 4.72
N LEU A 52 -5.74 -7.75 4.88
CA LEU A 52 -5.08 -7.93 6.19
C LEU A 52 -4.40 -6.61 6.58
N THR A 53 -4.77 -6.05 7.73
CA THR A 53 -4.20 -4.79 8.24
C THR A 53 -3.36 -4.98 9.50
N GLU A 54 -3.50 -6.13 10.17
CA GLU A 54 -2.78 -6.44 11.40
C GLU A 54 -1.35 -6.93 11.13
N PRO A 55 -0.33 -6.45 11.86
CA PRO A 55 1.08 -6.81 11.64
C PRO A 55 1.34 -8.32 11.72
N GLU A 56 0.70 -9.02 12.66
CA GLU A 56 0.86 -10.46 12.86
C GLU A 56 0.29 -11.25 11.68
N GLU A 57 -0.85 -10.82 11.15
CA GLU A 57 -1.48 -11.45 9.98
C GLU A 57 -0.65 -11.25 8.72
N ILE A 58 -0.13 -10.03 8.54
CA ILE A 58 0.81 -9.70 7.46
C ILE A 58 2.07 -10.57 7.55
N GLN A 59 2.64 -10.73 8.75
CA GLN A 59 3.84 -11.55 8.96
C GLN A 59 3.58 -13.02 8.63
N ARG A 60 2.47 -13.61 9.11
CA ARG A 60 2.09 -14.98 8.74
C ARG A 60 1.91 -15.14 7.25
N ARG A 61 1.26 -14.18 6.59
CA ARG A 61 1.00 -14.24 5.15
C ARG A 61 2.29 -14.18 4.32
N TRP A 62 3.28 -13.42 4.78
CA TRP A 62 4.62 -13.43 4.20
C TRP A 62 5.33 -14.77 4.42
N GLN A 63 5.26 -15.31 5.63
CA GLN A 63 5.87 -16.61 5.94
C GLN A 63 5.30 -17.73 5.05
N GLU A 64 3.98 -17.86 4.98
CA GLU A 64 3.30 -18.86 4.15
C GLU A 64 3.65 -18.72 2.66
N TYR A 65 3.72 -17.47 2.16
CA TYR A 65 4.12 -17.21 0.78
C TYR A 65 5.55 -17.66 0.50
N THR A 66 6.48 -17.37 1.42
CA THR A 66 7.88 -17.78 1.26
C THR A 66 8.06 -19.29 1.39
N GLU A 67 7.34 -19.95 2.31
CA GLU A 67 7.35 -21.41 2.43
C GLU A 67 6.85 -22.06 1.13
N THR A 68 5.75 -21.56 0.56
CA THR A 68 5.24 -22.05 -0.74
C THR A 68 6.24 -21.83 -1.87
N LEU A 69 6.92 -20.67 -1.91
CA LEU A 69 7.87 -20.34 -2.98
C LEU A 69 9.13 -21.21 -2.95
N TYR A 70 9.61 -21.53 -1.74
CA TYR A 70 10.84 -22.29 -1.53
C TYR A 70 10.61 -23.78 -1.31
N ASP A 71 9.35 -24.22 -1.26
CA ASP A 71 9.00 -25.62 -1.14
C ASP A 71 9.72 -26.43 -2.23
N LYS A 72 10.41 -27.48 -1.80
CA LYS A 72 11.27 -28.28 -2.67
C LYS A 72 10.47 -29.32 -3.45
N ASP A 73 9.26 -29.63 -2.99
CA ASP A 73 8.41 -30.67 -3.57
C ASP A 73 7.77 -30.24 -4.91
N GLY A 74 7.66 -28.93 -5.16
CA GLY A 74 7.15 -28.36 -6.42
C GLY A 74 8.22 -27.98 -7.44
N LYS A 75 9.51 -28.16 -7.13
CA LYS A 75 10.60 -27.81 -8.05
C LYS A 75 10.76 -28.91 -9.09
N PRO A 76 10.90 -28.58 -10.38
CA PRO A 76 11.28 -29.55 -11.39
C PRO A 76 12.53 -30.28 -10.91
N LYS A 77 12.54 -31.60 -10.98
CA LYS A 77 13.75 -32.35 -10.68
C LYS A 77 14.81 -31.92 -11.68
N LEU A 78 16.08 -31.97 -11.27
CA LEU A 78 17.20 -31.70 -12.18
C LEU A 78 17.15 -32.60 -13.44
N GLU A 79 16.50 -33.76 -13.30
CA GLU A 79 16.22 -34.76 -14.34
C GLU A 79 15.19 -34.29 -15.38
N ASP A 80 14.29 -33.37 -15.01
CA ASP A 80 13.25 -32.79 -15.89
C ASP A 80 13.64 -31.42 -16.46
N MET A 81 14.81 -30.89 -16.06
CA MET A 81 15.35 -29.63 -16.56
C MET A 81 16.23 -29.89 -17.79
N GLU A 82 15.80 -29.40 -18.97
CA GLU A 82 16.67 -29.29 -20.13
C GLU A 82 17.76 -28.25 -19.83
N VAL A 83 18.98 -28.72 -19.57
CA VAL A 83 20.16 -27.87 -19.46
C VAL A 83 20.57 -27.50 -20.89
N GLU A 84 20.31 -26.27 -21.31
CA GLU A 84 20.94 -25.76 -22.53
C GLU A 84 22.45 -25.71 -22.29
N GLU A 85 23.22 -26.45 -23.10
CA GLU A 85 24.67 -26.35 -23.08
C GLU A 85 25.05 -24.93 -23.50
N GLU A 86 25.77 -24.21 -22.63
CA GLU A 86 26.47 -22.99 -23.01
C GLU A 86 27.43 -23.35 -24.14
N ASN A 87 27.05 -23.03 -25.38
CA ASN A 87 27.99 -23.04 -26.48
C ASN A 87 29.06 -21.99 -26.17
N GLU A 88 30.28 -22.46 -25.92
CA GLU A 88 31.46 -21.61 -25.84
C GLU A 88 31.60 -20.85 -27.16
N VAL A 89 31.52 -19.51 -27.07
CA VAL A 89 31.53 -18.58 -28.22
C VAL A 89 32.91 -18.45 -28.83
#